data_AF-A0A8I0LH79-F1
#
_entry.id   AF-A0A8I0LH79-F1
#
_cell.length_a   1.000
_cell.length_b   1.000
_cell.length_c   1.000
_cell.angle_alpha   90.00
_cell.angle_beta   90.00
_cell.angle_gamma   90.00
#
_symmetry.space_group_name_H-M   'P 1'
#
loop_
_entity.id
_entity.type
_entity.pdbx_description
1 polymer ?
#
loop_
_entity_poly.entity_id
_entity_poly.type
_entity_poly.pdbx_seq_one_letter_code
_entity_poly.pdbx_strand_id
1 'polypeptide(L)'
;MRTTRLAIAGSALTLLLALTGCQAPESEQTTSTPVSTSTTTSVTASAQAESSPSSTTATTTVAADPDSNLAVDVLNILEVKGRAPKTGYSRDEFGPAWADVDHNGCDTRNDILDRDLEQVIYRDNTQDCVVLTGVLNDPYTATQINFQRGQDTSTAVQIDHVVALSDAWQKGAQQLTADQRRTFSNDPLNLLAVDGPANQQKSDSDAASWLPANRSFRCDYVSRQIAVKHRYDLWVTAAEKDAMIRVLDACPGQEVPTDDTVYTINVTSTTTVEQPAVAPAAVAPAPEAPAPVPEAPAPAPVQPAVVPPAPVAPVEAAGTDPQFPNCKQAIAAGYGNYIQGVNPEYNWYRDGDGDGINCEH
;
A
#
# COMPACT_ATOMS: atom_id res chain seq x y z
N MET A 1 -14.02 12.49 75.44
CA MET A 1 -15.45 12.85 75.58
C MET A 1 -16.20 12.28 74.38
N ARG A 2 -17.37 11.65 74.59
CA ARG A 2 -18.38 11.14 73.60
C ARG A 2 -17.84 10.23 72.46
N THR A 3 -18.12 8.92 72.32
CA THR A 3 -19.38 8.11 72.35
C THR A 3 -20.40 8.51 71.26
N THR A 4 -20.99 7.65 70.41
CA THR A 4 -20.95 6.17 70.19
C THR A 4 -21.85 5.81 68.99
N ARG A 5 -21.55 4.70 68.25
CA ARG A 5 -22.54 3.83 67.53
C ARG A 5 -23.35 4.51 66.39
N LEU A 6 -24.13 3.88 65.51
CA LEU A 6 -24.45 2.48 65.09
C LEU A 6 -24.64 2.58 63.52
N ALA A 7 -24.89 1.58 62.67
CA ALA A 7 -25.27 0.16 62.79
C ALA A 7 -24.87 -0.64 61.53
N ILE A 8 -25.29 -1.92 61.48
CA ILE A 8 -25.35 -2.79 60.28
C ILE A 8 -26.81 -3.26 60.17
N ALA A 9 -27.35 -3.38 58.95
CA ALA A 9 -28.63 -4.05 58.71
C ALA A 9 -28.54 -4.89 57.42
N GLY A 10 -28.60 -6.21 57.59
CA GLY A 10 -28.89 -7.14 56.50
C GLY A 10 -30.24 -7.79 56.75
N SER A 11 -30.92 -8.21 55.68
CA SER A 11 -32.11 -9.06 55.73
C SER A 11 -32.01 -10.13 54.64
N ALA A 12 -32.34 -11.36 55.00
CA ALA A 12 -32.38 -12.53 54.13
C ALA A 12 -33.78 -13.18 54.17
N LEU A 13 -33.99 -14.24 53.39
CA LEU A 13 -35.23 -15.04 53.25
C LEU A 13 -36.40 -14.28 52.56
N THR A 14 -37.32 -14.94 51.81
CA THR A 14 -37.69 -16.35 51.86
C THR A 14 -38.06 -16.95 50.50
N LEU A 15 -37.51 -18.15 50.28
CA LEU A 15 -37.95 -19.30 49.48
C LEU A 15 -39.48 -19.52 49.33
N LEU A 16 -39.93 -20.00 48.15
CA LEU A 16 -41.06 -20.93 48.02
C LEU A 16 -40.90 -21.88 46.81
N LEU A 17 -41.20 -23.17 47.00
CA LEU A 17 -41.15 -24.26 46.01
C LEU A 17 -42.57 -24.72 45.61
N ALA A 18 -42.75 -25.23 44.38
CA ALA A 18 -43.56 -26.42 43.99
C ALA A 18 -43.66 -26.54 42.44
N LEU A 19 -43.07 -27.56 41.78
CA LEU A 19 -43.69 -28.86 41.40
C LEU A 19 -44.79 -28.73 40.32
N THR A 20 -44.56 -29.04 39.04
CA THR A 20 -44.56 -30.39 38.39
C THR A 20 -44.41 -30.19 36.85
N GLY A 21 -44.02 -31.13 35.98
CA GLY A 21 -43.54 -32.51 36.09
C GLY A 21 -43.26 -33.14 34.69
N CYS A 22 -42.39 -34.16 34.64
CA CYS A 22 -42.09 -35.16 33.60
C CYS A 22 -42.58 -35.01 32.13
N GLN A 23 -41.67 -35.22 31.16
CA GLN A 23 -41.53 -36.52 30.45
C GLN A 23 -40.24 -36.55 29.58
N ALA A 24 -39.55 -37.69 29.52
CA ALA A 24 -38.57 -38.03 28.47
C ALA A 24 -39.16 -39.12 27.56
N PRO A 25 -38.66 -39.25 26.32
CA PRO A 25 -37.99 -40.49 25.91
C PRO A 25 -36.57 -40.19 25.36
N GLU A 26 -35.55 -40.97 25.71
CA GLU A 26 -35.24 -42.34 25.27
C GLU A 26 -34.45 -42.36 23.94
N SER A 27 -33.32 -43.06 23.96
CA SER A 27 -32.36 -43.14 22.84
C SER A 27 -32.81 -44.09 21.75
N GLU A 28 -32.54 -43.77 20.49
CA GLU A 28 -32.20 -44.80 19.49
C GLU A 28 -30.91 -44.46 18.75
N GLN A 29 -29.99 -45.41 18.81
CA GLN A 29 -28.65 -45.35 18.25
C GLN A 29 -28.67 -46.13 16.93
N THR A 30 -28.54 -45.45 15.78
CA THR A 30 -28.39 -46.10 14.47
C THR A 30 -27.02 -45.86 13.88
N THR A 31 -26.05 -46.63 14.37
CA THR A 31 -24.76 -46.84 13.70
C THR A 31 -24.96 -47.77 12.50
N SER A 32 -24.78 -47.29 11.28
CA SER A 32 -24.82 -48.12 10.06
C SER A 32 -23.51 -48.02 9.27
N THR A 33 -22.59 -48.90 9.63
CA THR A 33 -21.41 -49.26 8.82
C THR A 33 -21.85 -49.96 7.53
N PRO A 34 -21.06 -49.82 6.45
CA PRO A 34 -20.72 -50.95 5.59
C PRO A 34 -19.20 -51.17 5.67
N VAL A 35 -18.72 -52.15 6.43
CA VAL A 35 -18.53 -53.55 5.98
C VAL A 35 -17.64 -53.63 4.75
N SER A 36 -16.34 -53.82 5.00
CA SER A 36 -15.39 -54.30 4.00
C SER A 36 -15.85 -55.67 3.48
N THR A 37 -15.99 -55.81 2.16
CA THR A 37 -16.18 -57.11 1.51
C THR A 37 -14.89 -57.49 0.79
N SER A 38 -14.16 -58.44 1.37
CA SER A 38 -12.98 -59.03 0.73
C SER A 38 -13.41 -60.04 -0.32
N THR A 39 -13.28 -59.70 -1.61
CA THR A 39 -13.49 -60.65 -2.71
C THR A 39 -12.15 -60.97 -3.37
N THR A 40 -11.55 -62.07 -2.93
CA THR A 40 -10.41 -62.68 -3.62
C THR A 40 -10.87 -63.28 -4.94
N THR A 41 -10.47 -62.69 -6.07
CA THR A 41 -10.59 -63.32 -7.39
C THR A 41 -9.23 -63.34 -8.07
N SER A 42 -8.57 -64.49 -8.03
CA SER A 42 -7.38 -64.74 -8.84
C SER A 42 -7.79 -64.99 -10.29
N VAL A 43 -7.34 -64.13 -11.21
CA VAL A 43 -7.37 -64.41 -12.65
C VAL A 43 -5.97 -64.19 -13.20
N THR A 44 -5.32 -65.29 -13.58
CA THR A 44 -4.06 -65.31 -14.30
C THR A 44 -4.31 -64.89 -15.75
N ALA A 45 -3.64 -63.83 -16.21
CA ALA A 45 -3.58 -63.45 -17.62
C ALA A 45 -2.15 -63.04 -17.98
N SER A 46 -1.73 -63.38 -19.20
CA SER A 46 -0.33 -63.36 -19.62
C SER A 46 0.23 -61.98 -19.90
N ALA A 47 1.56 -61.90 -19.88
CA ALA A 47 2.35 -60.77 -20.33
C ALA A 47 1.98 -60.32 -21.76
N GLN A 48 1.96 -59.01 -21.96
CA GLN A 48 2.41 -58.41 -23.21
C GLN A 48 3.19 -57.13 -22.87
N ALA A 49 4.44 -57.05 -23.32
CA ALA A 49 5.27 -55.87 -23.14
C ALA A 49 4.91 -54.85 -24.22
N GLU A 50 4.55 -53.63 -23.82
CA GLU A 50 4.38 -52.52 -24.75
C GLU A 50 5.16 -51.31 -24.21
N SER A 51 6.15 -50.90 -24.98
CA SER A 51 7.14 -49.89 -24.62
C SER A 51 6.56 -48.48 -24.76
N SER A 52 6.30 -47.82 -23.64
CA SER A 52 6.02 -46.38 -23.60
C SER A 52 7.27 -45.62 -23.11
N PRO A 53 7.78 -44.62 -23.84
CA PRO A 53 8.98 -43.91 -23.45
C PRO A 53 8.69 -43.04 -22.23
N SER A 54 9.35 -43.35 -21.11
CA SER A 54 9.37 -42.46 -19.95
C SER A 54 10.22 -41.24 -20.27
N SER A 55 9.60 -40.15 -20.70
CA SER A 55 10.23 -38.84 -20.80
C SER A 55 10.56 -38.33 -19.40
N THR A 56 11.70 -38.78 -18.87
CA THR A 56 12.32 -38.21 -17.68
C THR A 56 12.80 -36.80 -18.03
N THR A 57 11.94 -35.81 -17.83
CA THR A 57 12.37 -34.40 -17.76
C THR A 57 13.36 -34.31 -16.60
N ALA A 58 14.65 -34.26 -16.93
CA ALA A 58 15.67 -33.97 -15.95
C ALA A 58 15.47 -32.53 -15.48
N THR A 59 14.91 -32.35 -14.29
CA THR A 59 14.99 -31.08 -13.57
C THR A 59 16.47 -30.85 -13.24
N THR A 60 17.18 -30.18 -14.14
CA THR A 60 18.51 -29.67 -13.86
C THR A 60 18.38 -28.64 -12.75
N THR A 61 18.63 -29.07 -11.51
CA THR A 61 18.86 -28.14 -10.40
C THR A 61 20.20 -27.46 -10.68
N VAL A 62 20.14 -26.36 -11.45
CA VAL A 62 21.28 -25.45 -11.58
C VAL A 62 21.56 -24.93 -10.18
N ALA A 63 22.75 -25.22 -9.65
CA ALA A 63 23.19 -24.58 -8.43
C ALA A 63 23.33 -23.09 -8.74
N ALA A 64 22.57 -22.24 -8.02
CA ALA A 64 22.68 -20.80 -8.16
C ALA A 64 24.13 -20.39 -7.90
N ASP A 65 24.70 -19.63 -8.83
CA ASP A 65 26.01 -19.03 -8.65
C ASP A 65 25.86 -17.90 -7.60
N PRO A 66 26.57 -17.96 -6.44
CA PRO A 66 26.43 -16.94 -5.40
C PRO A 66 26.89 -15.55 -5.85
N ASP A 67 27.63 -15.45 -6.95
CA ASP A 67 28.07 -14.18 -7.54
C ASP A 67 27.15 -13.70 -8.69
N SER A 68 26.00 -14.37 -8.93
CA SER A 68 25.02 -13.98 -9.96
C SER A 68 24.08 -12.86 -9.49
N ASN A 69 24.03 -11.77 -10.24
CA ASN A 69 23.06 -10.68 -10.06
C ASN A 69 21.71 -10.95 -10.72
N LEU A 70 21.48 -12.11 -11.37
CA LEU A 70 20.19 -12.41 -12.00
C LEU A 70 19.09 -12.54 -10.94
N ALA A 71 17.96 -11.86 -11.16
CA ALA A 71 16.87 -11.83 -10.19
C ALA A 71 16.28 -13.21 -9.89
N VAL A 72 16.34 -14.15 -10.85
CA VAL A 72 15.91 -15.53 -10.63
C VAL A 72 16.85 -16.30 -9.69
N ASP A 73 18.16 -16.05 -9.74
CA ASP A 73 19.14 -16.71 -8.88
C ASP A 73 19.06 -16.17 -7.44
N VAL A 74 18.95 -14.84 -7.29
CA VAL A 74 18.72 -14.20 -5.99
C VAL A 74 17.38 -14.64 -5.39
N LEU A 75 16.31 -14.73 -6.19
CA LEU A 75 15.02 -15.28 -5.73
C LEU A 75 15.13 -16.74 -5.31
N ASN A 76 15.99 -17.54 -5.95
CA ASN A 76 16.17 -18.95 -5.61
C ASN A 76 16.78 -19.14 -4.22
N ILE A 77 17.70 -18.27 -3.79
CA ILE A 77 18.31 -18.31 -2.45
C ILE A 77 17.43 -17.69 -1.35
N LEU A 78 16.42 -16.86 -1.68
CA LEU A 78 15.47 -16.36 -0.68
C LEU A 78 14.71 -17.51 -0.01
N GLU A 79 14.64 -17.44 1.32
CA GLU A 79 13.91 -18.41 2.13
C GLU A 79 12.41 -18.37 1.82
N VAL A 80 11.75 -19.54 1.85
CA VAL A 80 10.32 -19.69 1.57
C VAL A 80 9.60 -20.12 2.84
N LYS A 81 8.70 -19.25 3.34
CA LYS A 81 8.00 -19.40 4.62
C LYS A 81 6.56 -18.89 4.51
N GLY A 82 5.70 -19.28 5.46
CA GLY A 82 4.38 -18.65 5.63
C GLY A 82 4.50 -17.21 6.13
N ARG A 83 3.39 -16.45 6.07
CA ARG A 83 3.30 -15.15 6.75
C ARG A 83 3.35 -15.36 8.27
N ALA A 84 4.21 -14.63 8.98
CA ALA A 84 4.16 -14.51 10.42
C ALA A 84 2.96 -13.64 10.86
N PRO A 85 2.51 -13.71 12.13
CA PRO A 85 1.45 -12.84 12.63
C PRO A 85 1.83 -11.35 12.54
N LYS A 86 0.85 -10.50 12.24
CA LYS A 86 0.98 -9.02 12.27
C LYS A 86 0.98 -8.44 13.71
N THR A 87 1.13 -9.29 14.73
CA THR A 87 1.15 -8.88 16.14
C THR A 87 2.34 -7.97 16.42
N GLY A 88 2.13 -6.88 17.14
CA GLY A 88 3.17 -5.91 17.48
C GLY A 88 3.54 -4.93 16.35
N TYR A 89 2.96 -5.05 15.16
CA TYR A 89 3.20 -4.10 14.07
C TYR A 89 2.60 -2.72 14.36
N SER A 90 3.45 -1.70 14.42
CA SER A 90 3.10 -0.30 14.13
C SER A 90 4.02 0.20 13.00
N ARG A 91 3.64 1.29 12.33
CA ARG A 91 4.58 2.03 11.45
C ARG A 91 5.73 2.64 12.25
N ASP A 92 5.48 3.03 13.50
CA ASP A 92 6.47 3.65 14.38
C ASP A 92 7.63 2.73 14.75
N GLU A 93 7.45 1.40 14.61
CA GLU A 93 8.52 0.41 14.75
C GLU A 93 9.63 0.58 13.71
N PHE A 94 9.35 1.30 12.61
CA PHE A 94 10.33 1.65 11.57
C PHE A 94 10.94 3.04 11.79
N GLY A 95 10.70 3.66 12.95
CA GLY A 95 11.22 4.98 13.29
C GLY A 95 10.49 6.13 12.56
N PRO A 96 11.06 7.34 12.58
CA PRO A 96 10.46 8.49 11.91
C PRO A 96 10.35 8.27 10.40
N ALA A 97 9.19 8.60 9.83
CA ALA A 97 8.99 8.58 8.39
C ALA A 97 9.85 9.67 7.73
N TRP A 98 10.48 9.34 6.60
CA TRP A 98 11.32 10.26 5.82
C TRP A 98 12.47 10.83 6.64
N ALA A 99 13.11 9.98 7.44
CA ALA A 99 14.25 10.40 8.24
C ALA A 99 15.47 10.59 7.34
N ASP A 100 16.11 11.76 7.40
CA ASP A 100 17.47 11.97 6.89
C ASP A 100 18.39 10.88 7.49
N VAL A 101 18.80 9.92 6.64
CA VAL A 101 19.59 8.72 7.01
C VAL A 101 20.98 8.72 6.38
N ASP A 102 21.22 9.49 5.33
CA ASP A 102 22.54 9.69 4.73
C ASP A 102 23.23 10.98 5.23
N HIS A 103 22.50 11.82 5.96
CA HIS A 103 22.93 13.10 6.52
C HIS A 103 23.28 14.15 5.45
N ASN A 104 22.56 14.11 4.32
CA ASN A 104 22.68 15.09 3.25
C ASN A 104 21.95 16.43 3.55
N GLY A 105 21.03 16.44 4.54
CA GLY A 105 20.25 17.62 4.96
C GLY A 105 18.84 17.70 4.38
N CYS A 106 18.48 16.79 3.48
CA CYS A 106 17.16 16.60 2.90
C CYS A 106 16.42 15.46 3.63
N ASP A 107 15.09 15.45 3.55
CA ASP A 107 14.31 14.30 4.01
C ASP A 107 14.18 13.25 2.89
N THR A 108 14.09 11.96 3.24
CA THR A 108 14.04 10.88 2.24
C THR A 108 12.88 11.01 1.26
N ARG A 109 11.78 11.66 1.63
CA ARG A 109 10.70 11.90 0.68
C ARG A 109 11.18 12.83 -0.43
N ASN A 110 11.94 13.87 -0.10
CA ASN A 110 12.51 14.76 -1.10
C ASN A 110 13.63 14.09 -1.90
N ASP A 111 14.50 13.27 -1.30
CA ASP A 111 15.51 12.51 -2.05
C ASP A 111 14.87 11.65 -3.15
N ILE A 112 13.75 10.99 -2.84
CA ILE A 112 13.03 10.15 -3.82
C ILE A 112 12.24 10.99 -4.83
N LEU A 113 11.67 12.13 -4.43
CA LEU A 113 11.05 13.06 -5.38
C LEU A 113 12.07 13.69 -6.34
N ASP A 114 13.29 13.99 -5.87
CA ASP A 114 14.37 14.49 -6.71
C ASP A 114 14.84 13.43 -7.71
N ARG A 115 15.04 12.20 -7.24
CA ARG A 115 15.47 11.06 -8.06
C ARG A 115 14.44 10.66 -9.14
N ASP A 116 13.14 10.65 -8.80
CA ASP A 116 12.09 10.05 -9.64
C ASP A 116 11.28 11.05 -10.47
N LEU A 117 11.41 12.37 -10.21
CA LEU A 117 10.73 13.40 -11.00
C LEU A 117 11.66 14.01 -12.05
N GLU A 118 11.12 14.24 -13.25
CA GLU A 118 11.76 15.09 -14.25
C GLU A 118 11.39 16.57 -14.02
N GLN A 119 12.17 17.50 -14.58
CA GLN A 119 11.86 18.94 -14.59
C GLN A 119 11.61 19.54 -13.20
N VAL A 120 12.40 19.10 -12.21
CA VAL A 120 12.27 19.51 -10.81
C VAL A 120 12.47 21.01 -10.62
N ILE A 121 11.63 21.62 -9.78
CA ILE A 121 11.84 22.97 -9.25
C ILE A 121 11.88 22.87 -7.73
N TYR A 122 12.95 23.39 -7.13
CA TYR A 122 13.16 23.41 -5.68
C TYR A 122 12.65 24.71 -5.04
N ARG A 123 12.53 24.71 -3.72
CA ARG A 123 12.29 25.92 -2.93
C ARG A 123 13.59 26.68 -2.73
N ASP A 124 13.56 27.98 -3.01
CA ASP A 124 14.68 28.89 -2.74
C ASP A 124 15.22 28.73 -1.30
N ASN A 125 16.56 28.80 -1.17
CA ASN A 125 17.29 28.71 0.10
C ASN A 125 17.17 27.35 0.82
N THR A 126 16.79 26.27 0.12
CA THR A 126 16.77 24.90 0.69
C THR A 126 17.94 24.01 0.24
N GLN A 127 18.95 24.55 -0.45
CA GLN A 127 20.08 23.78 -0.99
C GLN A 127 19.60 22.61 -1.87
N ASP A 128 18.58 22.88 -2.69
CA ASP A 128 17.90 21.91 -3.57
C ASP A 128 17.24 20.71 -2.83
N CYS A 129 17.08 20.77 -1.50
CA CYS A 129 16.40 19.72 -0.74
C CYS A 129 14.87 19.73 -0.77
N VAL A 130 14.19 20.83 -1.13
CA VAL A 130 12.72 20.88 -1.05
C VAL A 130 12.08 21.01 -2.43
N VAL A 131 11.73 19.85 -3.02
CA VAL A 131 11.02 19.74 -4.30
C VAL A 131 9.65 20.41 -4.20
N LEU A 132 9.41 21.45 -5.00
CA LEU A 132 8.11 22.13 -5.13
C LEU A 132 7.28 21.59 -6.29
N THR A 133 7.89 21.32 -7.44
CA THR A 133 7.21 20.74 -8.60
C THR A 133 8.12 19.77 -9.35
N GLY A 134 7.53 18.92 -10.18
CA GLY A 134 8.21 18.08 -11.15
C GLY A 134 7.21 17.25 -11.95
N VAL A 135 7.70 16.40 -12.85
CA VAL A 135 6.90 15.55 -13.72
C VAL A 135 7.24 14.09 -13.43
N LEU A 136 6.28 13.35 -12.87
CA LEU A 136 6.42 11.91 -12.66
C LEU A 136 5.97 11.17 -13.91
N ASN A 137 6.86 10.38 -14.50
CA ASN A 137 6.50 9.34 -15.46
C ASN A 137 6.21 8.06 -14.67
N ASP A 138 4.97 7.90 -14.18
CA ASP A 138 4.65 6.95 -13.11
C ASP A 138 4.90 5.48 -13.52
N PRO A 139 5.77 4.76 -12.79
CA PRO A 139 6.11 3.39 -13.14
C PRO A 139 4.92 2.43 -12.95
N TYR A 140 3.95 2.74 -12.08
CA TYR A 140 2.86 1.82 -11.74
C TYR A 140 1.71 1.80 -12.76
N THR A 141 1.41 2.93 -13.39
CA THR A 141 0.30 3.12 -14.32
C THR A 141 0.74 3.45 -15.76
N ALA A 142 2.00 3.83 -15.97
CA ALA A 142 2.52 4.40 -17.22
C ALA A 142 1.80 5.70 -17.64
N THR A 143 1.31 6.47 -16.66
CA THR A 143 0.75 7.81 -16.89
C THR A 143 1.73 8.88 -16.45
N GLN A 144 1.57 10.10 -16.98
CA GLN A 144 2.36 11.25 -16.56
C GLN A 144 1.57 12.08 -15.54
N ILE A 145 2.19 12.39 -14.40
CA ILE A 145 1.59 13.16 -13.32
C ILE A 145 2.43 14.41 -13.07
N ASN A 146 1.81 15.58 -13.20
CA ASN A 146 2.46 16.85 -12.83
C ASN A 146 2.38 17.02 -11.31
N PHE A 147 3.51 16.85 -10.63
CA PHE A 147 3.62 17.08 -9.19
C PHE A 147 3.72 18.57 -8.89
N GLN A 148 2.90 19.02 -7.94
CA GLN A 148 3.00 20.33 -7.31
C GLN A 148 2.69 20.21 -5.81
N ARG A 149 3.70 20.50 -4.98
CA ARG A 149 3.59 20.49 -3.52
C ARG A 149 2.44 21.42 -3.07
N GLY A 150 1.50 20.84 -2.35
CA GLY A 150 0.17 21.42 -2.08
C GLY A 150 -0.91 20.34 -2.01
N GLN A 151 -2.09 20.72 -1.50
CA GLN A 151 -3.18 19.79 -1.19
C GLN A 151 -3.65 18.98 -2.41
N ASP A 152 -3.67 19.59 -3.59
CA ASP A 152 -4.32 19.04 -4.78
C ASP A 152 -3.56 17.89 -5.44
N THR A 153 -2.22 17.85 -5.34
CA THR A 153 -1.41 16.81 -6.01
C THR A 153 -0.37 16.10 -5.13
N SER A 154 -0.13 16.55 -3.89
CA SER A 154 0.78 15.81 -2.97
C SER A 154 0.23 14.45 -2.55
N THR A 155 -1.08 14.25 -2.68
CA THR A 155 -1.77 12.96 -2.50
C THR A 155 -1.77 12.11 -3.77
N ALA A 156 -1.61 12.74 -4.94
CA ALA A 156 -1.53 12.09 -6.25
C ALA A 156 -0.14 11.50 -6.52
N VAL A 157 0.93 12.08 -5.97
CA VAL A 157 2.28 11.46 -5.94
C VAL A 157 2.65 11.06 -4.52
N GLN A 158 2.68 9.75 -4.28
CA GLN A 158 3.07 9.15 -3.01
C GLN A 158 4.44 8.51 -3.12
N ILE A 159 5.15 8.39 -2.00
CA ILE A 159 6.35 7.56 -1.92
C ILE A 159 5.92 6.21 -1.39
N ASP A 160 6.00 5.18 -2.21
CA ASP A 160 5.66 3.80 -1.86
C ASP A 160 6.87 3.04 -1.33
N HIS A 161 6.63 2.17 -0.34
CA HIS A 161 7.52 1.10 0.08
C HIS A 161 7.28 -0.11 -0.84
N VAL A 162 8.13 -0.31 -1.84
CA VAL A 162 8.03 -1.36 -2.87
C VAL A 162 7.81 -2.74 -2.24
N VAL A 163 8.52 -3.04 -1.14
CA VAL A 163 8.11 -4.04 -0.13
C VAL A 163 7.45 -3.30 1.04
N ALA A 164 6.12 -3.39 1.15
CA ALA A 164 5.36 -2.64 2.14
C ALA A 164 5.75 -2.98 3.58
N LEU A 165 5.80 -1.99 4.48
CA LEU A 165 6.25 -2.16 5.87
C LEU A 165 5.50 -3.28 6.64
N SER A 166 4.20 -3.39 6.41
CA SER A 166 3.33 -4.42 7.00
C SER A 166 3.58 -5.82 6.40
N ASP A 167 3.91 -5.90 5.11
CA ASP A 167 4.31 -7.16 4.48
C ASP A 167 5.67 -7.62 5.01
N ALA A 168 6.63 -6.70 5.07
CA ALA A 168 7.97 -6.91 5.60
C ALA A 168 7.94 -7.39 7.06
N TRP A 169 7.09 -6.79 7.92
CA TRP A 169 6.91 -7.24 9.31
C TRP A 169 6.55 -8.73 9.40
N GLN A 170 5.55 -9.14 8.61
CA GLN A 170 5.08 -10.52 8.52
C GLN A 170 6.07 -11.45 7.79
N LYS A 171 7.17 -10.91 7.23
CA LYS A 171 8.15 -11.64 6.42
C LYS A 171 9.62 -11.46 6.86
N GLY A 172 9.85 -10.95 8.07
CA GLY A 172 11.18 -10.91 8.68
C GLY A 172 11.50 -9.63 9.46
N ALA A 173 10.90 -8.48 9.09
CA ALA A 173 11.30 -7.19 9.66
C ALA A 173 11.06 -7.07 11.18
N GLN A 174 10.16 -7.88 11.76
CA GLN A 174 10.01 -8.00 13.22
C GLN A 174 11.26 -8.53 13.94
N GLN A 175 12.19 -9.18 13.23
CA GLN A 175 13.46 -9.72 13.76
C GLN A 175 14.64 -8.76 13.59
N LEU A 176 14.51 -7.76 12.70
CA LEU A 176 15.50 -6.71 12.51
C LEU A 176 15.62 -5.83 13.77
N THR A 177 16.77 -5.19 13.96
CA THR A 177 16.91 -4.13 14.96
C THR A 177 16.07 -2.91 14.60
N ALA A 178 15.81 -2.03 15.57
CA ALA A 178 15.11 -0.76 15.30
C ALA A 178 15.83 0.09 14.25
N ASP A 179 17.18 0.14 14.30
CA ASP A 179 17.99 0.85 13.31
C ASP A 179 17.88 0.20 11.92
N GLN A 180 17.93 -1.13 11.82
CA GLN A 180 17.74 -1.84 10.55
C GLN A 180 16.34 -1.60 9.96
N ARG A 181 15.29 -1.56 10.80
CA ARG A 181 13.93 -1.18 10.35
C ARG A 181 13.88 0.28 9.88
N ARG A 182 14.56 1.20 10.56
CA ARG A 182 14.68 2.59 10.13
C ARG A 182 15.41 2.72 8.79
N THR A 183 16.50 1.98 8.58
CA THR A 183 17.16 1.93 7.27
C THR A 183 16.21 1.36 6.21
N PHE A 184 15.57 0.22 6.45
CA PHE A 184 14.62 -0.41 5.51
C PHE A 184 13.48 0.53 5.07
N SER A 185 12.99 1.38 5.98
CA SER A 185 11.91 2.32 5.69
C SER A 185 12.37 3.60 4.97
N ASN A 186 13.67 3.86 4.90
CA ASN A 186 14.25 5.05 4.25
C ASN A 186 15.29 4.68 3.17
N ASP A 187 15.38 3.39 2.78
CA ASP A 187 16.31 2.92 1.74
C ASP A 187 15.76 3.23 0.34
N PRO A 188 16.46 4.00 -0.51
CA PRO A 188 16.04 4.27 -1.88
C PRO A 188 15.81 3.02 -2.75
N LEU A 189 16.43 1.88 -2.44
CA LEU A 189 16.15 0.61 -3.10
C LEU A 189 14.71 0.14 -2.86
N ASN A 190 14.13 0.46 -1.69
CA ASN A 190 12.77 0.11 -1.31
C ASN A 190 11.74 1.22 -1.57
N LEU A 191 12.15 2.38 -2.08
CA LEU A 191 11.28 3.55 -2.25
C LEU A 191 11.11 3.95 -3.73
N LEU A 192 9.88 4.36 -4.10
CA LEU A 192 9.55 4.93 -5.40
C LEU A 192 8.50 6.04 -5.25
N ALA A 193 8.64 7.13 -6.01
CA ALA A 193 7.53 8.04 -6.29
C ALA A 193 6.56 7.40 -7.29
N VAL A 194 5.27 7.33 -6.92
CA VAL A 194 4.24 6.60 -7.68
C VAL A 194 2.87 7.28 -7.60
N ASP A 195 1.99 6.91 -8.51
CA ASP A 195 0.55 7.25 -8.48
C ASP A 195 -0.10 6.84 -7.14
N GLY A 196 -0.72 7.81 -6.47
CA GLY A 196 -1.35 7.64 -5.16
C GLY A 196 -2.51 6.64 -5.14
N PRO A 197 -3.47 6.69 -6.08
CA PRO A 197 -4.50 5.66 -6.24
C PRO A 197 -3.96 4.25 -6.51
N ALA A 198 -2.88 4.09 -7.29
CA ALA A 198 -2.24 2.80 -7.52
C ALA A 198 -1.57 2.28 -6.23
N ASN A 199 -0.89 3.15 -5.48
CA ASN A 199 -0.32 2.81 -4.18
C ASN A 199 -1.38 2.39 -3.15
N GLN A 200 -2.52 3.09 -3.11
CA GLN A 200 -3.65 2.72 -2.25
C GLN A 200 -4.26 1.36 -2.63
N GLN A 201 -4.31 1.02 -3.93
CA GLN A 201 -4.72 -0.31 -4.40
C GLN A 201 -3.71 -1.40 -4.04
N LYS A 202 -2.41 -1.10 -4.03
CA LYS A 202 -1.36 -2.01 -3.56
C LYS A 202 -1.49 -2.27 -2.05
N SER A 203 -1.64 -1.23 -1.24
CA SER A 203 -1.72 -1.34 0.22
C SER A 203 -0.54 -2.15 0.80
N ASP A 204 -0.79 -3.15 1.65
CA ASP A 204 0.23 -4.11 2.13
C ASP A 204 0.27 -5.45 1.36
N SER A 205 -0.16 -5.45 0.10
CA SER A 205 -0.06 -6.60 -0.81
C SER A 205 1.39 -6.93 -1.19
N ASP A 206 1.64 -8.20 -1.46
CA ASP A 206 2.86 -8.69 -2.10
C ASP A 206 2.66 -8.96 -3.60
N ALA A 207 3.73 -9.39 -4.27
CA ALA A 207 3.72 -9.73 -5.71
C ALA A 207 2.72 -10.83 -6.13
N ALA A 208 2.17 -11.62 -5.19
CA ALA A 208 1.11 -12.59 -5.52
C ALA A 208 -0.26 -11.95 -5.58
N SER A 209 -0.53 -10.97 -4.71
CA SER A 209 -1.82 -10.28 -4.60
C SER A 209 -1.92 -9.03 -5.48
N TRP A 210 -0.81 -8.34 -5.75
CA TRP A 210 -0.80 -7.11 -6.53
C TRP A 210 0.48 -6.97 -7.40
N LEU A 211 0.28 -6.51 -8.64
CA LEU A 211 1.35 -6.13 -9.57
C LEU A 211 0.93 -4.83 -10.28
N PRO A 212 1.89 -3.95 -10.64
CA PRO A 212 1.64 -2.74 -11.43
C PRO A 212 0.74 -2.95 -12.63
N ALA A 213 -0.16 -1.99 -12.90
CA ALA A 213 -1.00 -2.02 -14.10
C ALA A 213 -0.15 -1.89 -15.37
N ASN A 214 0.88 -1.04 -15.31
CA ASN A 214 1.96 -0.99 -16.29
C ASN A 214 2.69 -2.34 -16.35
N ARG A 215 2.53 -3.07 -17.46
CA ARG A 215 3.13 -4.39 -17.61
C ARG A 215 4.64 -4.35 -17.89
N SER A 216 5.13 -3.29 -18.52
CA SER A 216 6.55 -3.17 -18.88
C SER A 216 7.45 -3.06 -17.64
N PHE A 217 6.97 -2.37 -16.60
CA PHE A 217 7.70 -2.18 -15.34
C PHE A 217 7.66 -3.39 -14.39
N ARG A 218 6.93 -4.47 -14.70
CA ARG A 218 6.76 -5.60 -13.75
C ARG A 218 8.06 -6.33 -13.44
N CYS A 219 8.99 -6.39 -14.39
CA CYS A 219 10.30 -7.02 -14.19
C CYS A 219 11.17 -6.21 -13.22
N ASP A 220 11.21 -4.88 -13.36
CA ASP A 220 11.90 -3.98 -12.44
C ASP A 220 11.23 -3.98 -11.04
N TYR A 221 9.90 -4.00 -10.99
CA TYR A 221 9.15 -4.11 -9.72
C TYR A 221 9.44 -5.41 -8.95
N VAL A 222 9.52 -6.54 -9.66
CA VAL A 222 9.82 -7.85 -9.05
C VAL A 222 11.29 -7.97 -8.67
N SER A 223 12.22 -7.59 -9.55
CA SER A 223 13.66 -7.63 -9.26
C SER A 223 14.05 -6.70 -8.11
N ARG A 224 13.46 -5.51 -8.03
CA ARG A 224 13.62 -4.60 -6.88
C ARG A 224 13.08 -5.19 -5.58
N GLN A 225 11.90 -5.83 -5.58
CA GLN A 225 11.41 -6.54 -4.38
C GLN A 225 12.35 -7.68 -3.95
N ILE A 226 12.92 -8.42 -4.90
CA ILE A 226 13.89 -9.49 -4.63
C ILE A 226 15.17 -8.91 -4.01
N ALA A 227 15.68 -7.81 -4.56
CA ALA A 227 16.85 -7.09 -4.04
C ALA A 227 16.63 -6.61 -2.59
N VAL A 228 15.49 -5.96 -2.33
CA VAL A 228 15.11 -5.50 -0.98
C VAL A 228 15.00 -6.68 -0.02
N LYS A 229 14.32 -7.76 -0.41
CA LYS A 229 14.14 -8.92 0.48
C LYS A 229 15.48 -9.61 0.77
N HIS A 230 16.38 -9.67 -0.21
CA HIS A 230 17.72 -10.21 -0.02
C HIS A 230 18.57 -9.35 0.93
N ARG A 231 18.62 -8.03 0.71
CA ARG A 231 19.39 -7.06 1.53
C ARG A 231 19.00 -7.05 3.01
N TYR A 232 17.75 -7.40 3.32
CA TYR A 232 17.17 -7.32 4.66
C TYR A 232 16.78 -8.69 5.26
N ASP A 233 17.30 -9.79 4.72
CA ASP A 233 17.03 -11.17 5.17
C ASP A 233 15.52 -11.50 5.31
N LEU A 234 14.70 -10.92 4.42
CA LEU A 234 13.25 -11.13 4.40
C LEU A 234 12.90 -12.35 3.53
N TRP A 235 11.96 -13.16 3.98
CA TRP A 235 11.49 -14.31 3.23
C TRP A 235 10.37 -13.96 2.25
N VAL A 236 10.09 -14.89 1.34
CA VAL A 236 8.92 -14.87 0.45
C VAL A 236 7.93 -15.96 0.86
N THR A 237 6.66 -15.78 0.51
CA THR A 237 5.71 -16.91 0.51
C THR A 237 5.88 -17.76 -0.74
N ALA A 238 5.41 -19.02 -0.72
CA ALA A 238 5.42 -19.85 -1.92
C ALA A 238 4.63 -19.20 -3.08
N ALA A 239 3.44 -18.68 -2.81
CA ALA A 239 2.62 -18.00 -3.82
C ALA A 239 3.28 -16.74 -4.39
N GLU A 240 4.02 -16.00 -3.56
CA GLU A 240 4.82 -14.83 -3.94
C GLU A 240 6.02 -15.23 -4.81
N LYS A 241 6.78 -16.27 -4.43
CA LYS A 241 7.88 -16.82 -5.23
C LYS A 241 7.37 -17.29 -6.59
N ASP A 242 6.26 -18.03 -6.63
CA ASP A 242 5.63 -18.46 -7.89
C ASP A 242 5.18 -17.28 -8.75
N ALA A 243 4.70 -16.19 -8.14
CA ALA A 243 4.31 -14.97 -8.87
C ALA A 243 5.52 -14.20 -9.42
N MET A 244 6.58 -14.10 -8.64
CA MET A 244 7.85 -13.49 -9.08
C MET A 244 8.48 -14.28 -10.22
N ILE A 245 8.52 -15.63 -10.13
CA ILE A 245 8.99 -16.51 -11.23
C ILE A 245 8.18 -16.25 -12.51
N ARG A 246 6.84 -16.28 -12.44
CA ARG A 246 5.97 -16.02 -13.61
C ARG A 246 6.18 -14.66 -14.27
N VAL A 247 6.67 -13.66 -13.53
CA VAL A 247 7.04 -12.36 -14.10
C VAL A 247 8.42 -12.44 -14.75
N LEU A 248 9.40 -13.03 -14.07
CA LEU A 248 10.78 -13.19 -14.56
C LEU A 248 10.88 -14.11 -15.79
N ASP A 249 9.95 -15.07 -15.97
CA ASP A 249 9.83 -15.88 -17.19
C ASP A 249 9.68 -15.02 -18.47
N ALA A 250 9.13 -13.80 -18.36
CA ALA A 250 9.01 -12.86 -19.46
C ALA A 250 10.27 -11.98 -19.69
N CYS A 251 11.23 -12.02 -18.77
CA CYS A 251 12.44 -11.21 -18.75
C CYS A 251 13.61 -11.98 -18.10
N PRO A 252 14.07 -13.09 -18.70
CA PRO A 252 15.02 -14.02 -18.08
C PRO A 252 16.43 -13.47 -17.85
N GLY A 253 16.75 -12.31 -18.46
CA GLY A 253 18.00 -11.57 -18.21
C GLY A 253 17.86 -10.41 -17.22
N GLN A 254 16.75 -10.32 -16.48
CA GLN A 254 16.55 -9.27 -15.48
C GLN A 254 17.52 -9.48 -14.31
N GLU A 255 18.36 -8.48 -14.06
CA GLU A 255 19.20 -8.40 -12.86
C GLU A 255 18.46 -7.73 -11.70
N VAL A 256 18.89 -8.00 -10.47
CA VAL A 256 18.51 -7.18 -9.31
C VAL A 256 19.19 -5.81 -9.39
N PRO A 257 18.53 -4.71 -8.99
CA PRO A 257 19.21 -3.45 -8.79
C PRO A 257 20.28 -3.59 -7.70
N THR A 258 21.54 -3.31 -8.06
CA THR A 258 22.65 -3.10 -7.12
C THR A 258 22.70 -1.63 -6.70
N ASP A 259 23.32 -1.32 -5.56
CA ASP A 259 23.30 0.02 -4.95
C ASP A 259 23.72 1.16 -5.92
N ASP A 260 24.69 0.92 -6.82
CA ASP A 260 25.11 1.88 -7.86
C ASP A 260 24.05 2.10 -8.96
N THR A 261 23.20 1.10 -9.22
CA THR A 261 22.19 1.12 -10.30
C THR A 261 20.82 1.65 -9.88
N VAL A 262 20.58 1.83 -8.57
CA VAL A 262 19.35 2.48 -8.06
C VAL A 262 19.26 3.92 -8.55
N TYR A 263 20.40 4.57 -8.80
CA TYR A 263 20.53 5.89 -9.42
C TYR A 263 20.39 5.90 -10.96
N THR A 264 20.32 4.74 -11.61
CA THR A 264 20.34 4.63 -13.09
C THR A 264 19.14 3.90 -13.67
N ILE A 265 17.96 3.97 -13.05
CA ILE A 265 16.68 3.68 -13.72
C ILE A 265 16.32 4.85 -14.66
N ASN A 266 17.29 5.27 -15.48
CA ASN A 266 17.02 6.01 -16.69
C ASN A 266 16.30 5.05 -17.63
N VAL A 267 15.02 5.32 -17.85
CA VAL A 267 14.15 4.67 -18.84
C VAL A 267 14.97 4.38 -20.10
N THR A 268 15.10 3.10 -20.45
CA THR A 268 15.85 2.67 -21.63
C THR A 268 15.12 3.13 -22.89
N SER A 269 15.37 4.39 -23.26
CA SER A 269 14.98 4.99 -24.53
C SER A 269 15.80 4.34 -25.64
N THR A 270 15.31 3.19 -26.10
CA THR A 270 15.87 2.48 -27.26
C THR A 270 15.62 3.28 -28.53
N THR A 271 16.62 4.11 -28.84
CA THR A 271 17.12 4.39 -30.18
C THR A 271 16.12 4.96 -31.19
N THR A 272 16.32 6.25 -31.46
CA THR A 272 15.97 6.96 -32.70
C THR A 272 15.85 6.06 -33.93
N VAL A 273 14.62 5.87 -34.41
CA VAL A 273 14.39 5.58 -35.84
C VAL A 273 14.26 6.93 -36.54
N GLU A 274 15.15 7.18 -37.49
CA GLU A 274 15.11 8.35 -38.37
C GLU A 274 13.79 8.34 -39.16
N GLN A 275 12.85 9.22 -38.77
CA GLN A 275 11.59 9.39 -39.50
C GLN A 275 11.87 10.13 -40.81
N PRO A 276 11.66 9.53 -42.00
CA PRO A 276 11.78 10.25 -43.25
C PRO A 276 10.70 11.34 -43.31
N ALA A 277 11.10 12.56 -43.67
CA ALA A 277 10.19 13.68 -43.75
C ALA A 277 9.09 13.45 -44.81
N VAL A 278 7.85 13.25 -44.37
CA VAL A 278 6.68 13.19 -45.25
C VAL A 278 6.02 14.57 -45.28
N ALA A 279 5.77 15.07 -46.50
CA ALA A 279 5.14 16.36 -46.76
C ALA A 279 3.73 16.45 -46.14
N PRO A 280 3.24 17.67 -45.80
CA PRO A 280 1.95 17.84 -45.13
C PRO A 280 0.79 17.36 -46.01
N ALA A 281 0.05 16.38 -45.49
CA ALA A 281 -1.22 15.95 -46.07
C ALA A 281 -2.30 17.02 -45.84
N ALA A 282 -3.16 17.22 -46.84
CA ALA A 282 -4.23 18.22 -46.78
C ALA A 282 -5.28 17.88 -45.72
N VAL A 283 -5.69 18.89 -44.94
CA VAL A 283 -6.75 18.77 -43.93
C VAL A 283 -8.11 18.65 -44.62
N ALA A 284 -8.81 17.54 -44.39
CA ALA A 284 -10.23 17.41 -44.73
C ALA A 284 -11.09 18.22 -43.74
N PRO A 285 -12.22 18.82 -44.17
CA PRO A 285 -13.02 19.67 -43.30
C PRO A 285 -13.69 18.90 -42.16
N ALA A 286 -13.81 19.55 -41.01
CA ALA A 286 -14.46 19.01 -39.82
C ALA A 286 -15.96 18.75 -40.05
N PRO A 287 -16.55 17.73 -39.39
CA PRO A 287 -18.00 17.51 -39.43
C PRO A 287 -18.75 18.66 -38.75
N GLU A 288 -19.91 18.99 -39.32
CA GLU A 288 -20.75 20.11 -38.93
C GLU A 288 -21.39 19.90 -37.54
N ALA A 289 -21.45 20.97 -36.73
CA ALA A 289 -21.94 20.89 -35.35
C ALA A 289 -23.48 20.69 -35.30
N PRO A 290 -24.01 19.91 -34.33
CA PRO A 290 -25.45 19.74 -34.17
C PRO A 290 -26.14 21.04 -33.74
N ALA A 291 -27.41 21.17 -34.16
CA ALA A 291 -28.24 22.37 -34.01
C ALA A 291 -28.48 22.79 -32.54
N PRO A 292 -28.74 24.09 -32.28
CA PRO A 292 -28.94 24.61 -30.92
C PRO A 292 -30.21 24.08 -30.24
N VAL A 293 -30.06 23.73 -28.96
CA VAL A 293 -31.16 23.37 -28.06
C VAL A 293 -31.96 24.64 -27.69
N PRO A 294 -33.31 24.61 -27.63
CA PRO A 294 -34.10 25.79 -27.28
C PRO A 294 -33.85 26.27 -25.85
N GLU A 295 -33.85 27.59 -25.69
CA GLU A 295 -33.54 28.33 -24.47
C GLU A 295 -34.59 28.07 -23.36
N ALA A 296 -34.12 27.75 -22.16
CA ALA A 296 -34.96 27.63 -20.96
C ALA A 296 -35.28 29.03 -20.37
N PRO A 297 -36.47 29.23 -19.78
CA PRO A 297 -36.88 30.56 -19.30
C PRO A 297 -35.99 31.08 -18.17
N ALA A 298 -35.72 32.38 -18.19
CA ALA A 298 -34.76 33.04 -17.31
C ALA A 298 -35.07 32.90 -15.81
N PRO A 299 -34.05 32.68 -14.95
CA PRO A 299 -34.21 32.72 -13.51
C PRO A 299 -34.44 34.15 -12.99
N ALA A 300 -35.11 34.25 -11.83
CA ALA A 300 -35.41 35.51 -11.15
C ALA A 300 -34.12 36.27 -10.71
N PRO A 301 -34.17 37.61 -10.55
CA PRO A 301 -32.99 38.42 -10.26
C PRO A 301 -32.34 38.06 -8.92
N VAL A 302 -31.08 37.65 -8.98
CA VAL A 302 -30.23 37.37 -7.82
C VAL A 302 -29.60 38.66 -7.31
N GLN A 303 -29.54 38.83 -5.99
CA GLN A 303 -28.94 39.99 -5.33
C GLN A 303 -27.41 40.01 -5.52
N PRO A 304 -26.73 41.17 -5.52
CA PRO A 304 -25.30 41.25 -5.75
C PRO A 304 -24.50 40.55 -4.63
N ALA A 305 -23.63 39.61 -5.02
CA ALA A 305 -22.75 38.90 -4.10
C ALA A 305 -21.62 39.80 -3.59
N VAL A 306 -21.27 39.64 -2.31
CA VAL A 306 -20.12 40.31 -1.68
C VAL A 306 -18.83 39.59 -2.11
N VAL A 307 -17.82 40.34 -2.53
CA VAL A 307 -16.51 39.82 -2.94
C VAL A 307 -15.73 39.32 -1.70
N PRO A 308 -15.25 38.06 -1.66
CA PRO A 308 -14.36 37.61 -0.60
C PRO A 308 -12.93 38.20 -0.79
N PRO A 309 -12.22 38.55 0.30
CA PRO A 309 -10.87 39.09 0.23
C PRO A 309 -9.82 38.01 -0.14
N ALA A 310 -8.68 38.47 -0.66
CA ALA A 310 -7.57 37.61 -1.10
C ALA A 310 -6.89 36.86 0.07
N PRO A 311 -6.33 35.66 -0.15
CA PRO A 311 -5.60 34.91 0.87
C PRO A 311 -4.27 35.59 1.21
N VAL A 312 -3.93 35.58 2.51
CA VAL A 312 -2.68 36.12 3.07
C VAL A 312 -1.76 34.95 3.44
N ALA A 313 -0.45 35.16 3.39
CA ALA A 313 0.59 34.17 3.64
C ALA A 313 0.53 33.54 5.05
N PRO A 314 1.06 32.31 5.24
CA PRO A 314 1.03 31.62 6.53
C PRO A 314 2.00 32.23 7.54
N VAL A 315 1.59 32.25 8.80
CA VAL A 315 2.40 32.63 9.98
C VAL A 315 2.49 31.44 10.94
N GLU A 316 3.63 31.32 11.61
CA GLU A 316 3.89 30.27 12.61
C GLU A 316 3.07 30.45 13.90
N ALA A 317 3.00 29.38 14.69
CA ALA A 317 2.03 29.18 15.76
C ALA A 317 2.18 30.13 16.97
N ALA A 318 1.07 30.78 17.35
CA ALA A 318 0.75 31.18 18.74
C ALA A 318 -0.70 31.69 18.88
N GLY A 319 -1.69 30.84 18.69
CA GLY A 319 -3.09 31.19 18.93
C GLY A 319 -4.02 29.99 18.75
N THR A 320 -5.10 29.94 19.52
CA THR A 320 -6.22 29.03 19.23
C THR A 320 -7.14 29.67 18.19
N ASP A 321 -7.78 28.86 17.35
CA ASP A 321 -8.72 29.38 16.34
C ASP A 321 -9.91 30.11 16.97
N PRO A 322 -10.64 30.96 16.22
CA PRO A 322 -11.87 31.57 16.71
C PRO A 322 -12.88 30.49 17.13
N GLN A 323 -13.37 30.52 18.37
CA GLN A 323 -14.33 29.52 18.83
C GLN A 323 -15.72 29.75 18.20
N PHE A 324 -16.16 28.83 17.36
CA PHE A 324 -17.49 28.83 16.76
C PHE A 324 -18.52 28.03 17.59
N PRO A 325 -19.82 28.38 17.58
CA PRO A 325 -20.87 27.64 18.29
C PRO A 325 -21.07 26.17 17.89
N ASN A 326 -20.56 25.72 16.73
CA ASN A 326 -20.59 24.32 16.27
C ASN A 326 -19.67 24.14 15.05
N CYS A 327 -19.29 22.89 14.76
CA CYS A 327 -18.45 22.54 13.62
C CYS A 327 -18.95 23.11 12.29
N LYS A 328 -20.26 23.09 12.01
CA LYS A 328 -20.80 23.61 10.76
C LYS A 328 -20.47 25.09 10.53
N GLN A 329 -20.33 25.88 11.60
CA GLN A 329 -19.93 27.28 11.52
C GLN A 329 -18.40 27.47 11.44
N ALA A 330 -17.61 26.59 12.07
CA ALA A 330 -16.17 26.55 11.87
C ALA A 330 -15.83 26.22 10.40
N ILE A 331 -16.38 25.11 9.89
CA ILE A 331 -16.22 24.61 8.51
C ILE A 331 -16.60 25.70 7.50
N ALA A 332 -17.74 26.37 7.71
CA ALA A 332 -18.20 27.46 6.84
C ALA A 332 -17.32 28.73 6.89
N ALA A 333 -16.50 28.87 7.93
CA ALA A 333 -15.51 29.94 8.08
C ALA A 333 -14.09 29.51 7.65
N GLY A 334 -13.90 28.27 7.20
CA GLY A 334 -12.61 27.72 6.77
C GLY A 334 -11.76 27.07 7.87
N TYR A 335 -12.35 26.71 9.00
CA TYR A 335 -11.67 26.06 10.14
C TYR A 335 -12.27 24.67 10.40
N GLY A 336 -11.44 23.65 10.57
CA GLY A 336 -11.91 22.27 10.71
C GLY A 336 -10.77 21.25 10.79
N ASN A 337 -11.13 19.97 10.74
CA ASN A 337 -10.22 18.82 10.88
C ASN A 337 -9.34 18.90 12.13
N TYR A 338 -9.92 19.25 13.29
CA TYR A 338 -9.17 19.29 14.54
C TYR A 338 -8.85 17.86 14.99
N ILE A 339 -7.58 17.58 15.29
CA ILE A 339 -7.11 16.24 15.67
C ILE A 339 -6.87 16.16 17.18
N GLN A 340 -7.33 15.06 17.79
CA GLN A 340 -7.20 14.81 19.22
C GLN A 340 -5.74 14.87 19.68
N GLY A 341 -5.45 15.79 20.61
CA GLY A 341 -4.11 15.97 21.19
C GLY A 341 -3.15 16.81 20.34
N VAL A 342 -3.53 17.16 19.11
CA VAL A 342 -2.78 18.11 18.26
C VAL A 342 -3.40 19.50 18.35
N ASN A 343 -4.72 19.60 18.15
CA ASN A 343 -5.47 20.85 18.18
C ASN A 343 -6.13 21.04 19.56
N PRO A 344 -5.85 22.13 20.32
CA PRO A 344 -6.60 22.44 21.54
C PRO A 344 -8.10 22.64 21.27
N GLU A 345 -8.47 23.10 20.07
CA GLU A 345 -9.82 23.28 19.53
C GLU A 345 -10.64 21.98 19.52
N TYR A 346 -9.98 20.82 19.41
CA TYR A 346 -10.65 19.52 19.41
C TYR A 346 -11.60 19.35 20.61
N ASN A 347 -11.20 19.86 21.78
CA ASN A 347 -11.97 19.74 23.01
C ASN A 347 -13.22 20.66 23.06
N TRP A 348 -13.43 21.51 22.06
CA TRP A 348 -14.58 22.42 21.98
C TRP A 348 -15.78 21.79 21.27
N TYR A 349 -15.56 20.72 20.51
CA TYR A 349 -16.56 20.07 19.68
C TYR A 349 -16.68 18.59 20.03
N ARG A 350 -17.80 17.98 19.62
CA ARG A 350 -18.03 16.55 19.82
C ARG A 350 -17.63 15.81 18.55
N ASP A 351 -16.58 15.00 18.66
CA ASP A 351 -16.33 13.87 17.78
C ASP A 351 -17.58 12.95 17.77
N GLY A 352 -18.10 12.69 16.57
CA GLY A 352 -19.40 12.04 16.36
C GLY A 352 -19.31 10.52 16.28
N ASP A 353 -18.20 10.03 15.73
CA ASP A 353 -17.91 8.68 15.27
C ASP A 353 -16.73 8.03 16.01
N GLY A 354 -15.90 8.82 16.70
CA GLY A 354 -14.91 8.36 17.66
C GLY A 354 -13.54 8.05 17.07
N ASP A 355 -13.20 8.63 15.91
CA ASP A 355 -11.96 8.34 15.18
C ASP A 355 -10.77 9.23 15.62
N GLY A 356 -11.02 10.25 16.43
CA GLY A 356 -10.01 11.20 16.91
C GLY A 356 -9.91 12.49 16.10
N ILE A 357 -10.79 12.74 15.13
CA ILE A 357 -10.90 14.00 14.39
C ILE A 357 -12.28 14.62 14.64
N ASN A 358 -12.40 15.95 14.64
CA ASN A 358 -13.71 16.59 14.60
C ASN A 358 -13.74 17.87 13.76
N CYS A 359 -14.97 18.29 13.45
CA CYS A 359 -15.26 19.34 12.47
C CYS A 359 -14.67 19.05 11.09
N GLU A 360 -14.89 17.83 10.61
CA GLU A 360 -14.46 17.38 9.29
C GLU A 360 -15.27 18.01 8.14
N HIS A 361 -14.63 18.13 6.97
CA HIS A 361 -15.14 18.78 5.76
C HIS A 361 -15.95 17.89 4.83
#